data_AF-A0A1N6KDB6-F1
#
_entry.id   AF-A0A1N6KDB6-F1
#
_cell.length_a   1.000
_cell.length_b   1.000
_cell.length_c   1.000
_cell.angle_alpha   90.00
_cell.angle_beta   90.00
_cell.angle_gamma   90.00
#
_symmetry.space_group_name_H-M   'P 1'
#
loop_
_entity.id
_entity.type
_entity.pdbx_description
1 polymer ?
#
loop_
_entity_poly.entity_id
_entity_poly.type
_entity_poly.pdbx_seq_one_letter_code
_entity_poly.pdbx_strand_id
1 'polypeptide(L)'
;MSGCGKPMKCDCDDQPAIRRIDGTLAALFPGFQRVDAADWTALLRCQTCGQLWAVDEWDKYQIQFAVKVNATKGWNASDEALRKEYLAQLRGENAAAKCMWNGCEKNQLNGSAYCVDHLYATGART
;
A
#
# COMPACT_ATOMS: atom_id res chain seq x y z
N MET A 1 2.15 39.07 -21.85
CA MET A 1 3.18 38.02 -21.68
C MET A 1 2.79 37.21 -20.45
N SER A 2 2.02 36.15 -20.63
CA SER A 2 1.53 35.32 -19.52
C SER A 2 2.27 33.98 -19.55
N GLY A 3 2.89 33.64 -18.42
CA GLY A 3 3.93 32.64 -18.30
C GLY A 3 3.55 31.24 -18.77
N CYS A 4 4.49 30.61 -19.48
CA CYS A 4 4.49 29.18 -19.73
C CYS A 4 4.67 28.45 -18.39
N GLY A 5 3.58 27.97 -17.80
CA GLY A 5 3.64 26.98 -16.73
C GLY A 5 4.24 25.70 -17.31
N LYS A 6 5.48 25.36 -16.91
CA LYS A 6 6.06 24.06 -17.20
C LYS A 6 5.08 22.98 -16.71
N PRO A 7 4.77 21.94 -17.48
CA PRO A 7 4.03 20.81 -16.93
C PRO A 7 4.88 20.26 -15.79
N MET A 8 4.43 20.44 -14.54
CA MET A 8 5.02 19.78 -13.39
C MET A 8 4.80 18.30 -13.59
N LYS A 9 5.73 17.62 -14.27
CA LYS A 9 5.67 16.17 -14.49
C LYS A 9 5.60 15.51 -13.12
N CYS A 10 4.48 14.84 -12.86
CA CYS A 10 4.39 13.87 -11.77
C CYS A 10 4.83 12.50 -12.28
N ASP A 11 5.34 11.67 -11.38
CA ASP A 11 5.75 10.27 -11.61
C ASP A 11 4.63 9.27 -11.31
N CYS A 12 3.39 9.73 -11.15
CA CYS A 12 2.27 8.88 -10.71
C CYS A 12 2.06 7.65 -11.59
N ASP A 13 2.29 7.73 -12.90
CA ASP A 13 2.12 6.61 -13.82
C ASP A 13 3.19 5.53 -13.61
N ASP A 14 4.44 5.96 -13.38
CA ASP A 14 5.61 5.10 -13.19
C ASP A 14 5.60 4.35 -11.84
N GLN A 15 4.82 4.81 -10.86
CA GLN A 15 4.70 4.17 -9.55
C GLN A 15 3.92 2.85 -9.64
N PRO A 16 4.24 1.85 -8.79
CA PRO A 16 3.44 0.62 -8.72
C PRO A 16 2.02 0.89 -8.17
N ALA A 17 1.13 -0.10 -8.30
CA ALA A 17 -0.23 -0.04 -7.77
C ALA A 17 -0.27 0.05 -6.24
N ILE A 18 0.73 -0.52 -5.56
CA ILE A 18 0.92 -0.45 -4.12
C ILE A 18 2.39 -0.17 -3.82
N ARG A 19 2.65 0.70 -2.84
CA ARG A 19 4.00 0.97 -2.33
C ARG A 19 4.01 1.12 -0.81
N ARG A 20 5.13 0.77 -0.20
CA ARG A 20 5.36 1.00 1.23
C ARG A 20 5.55 2.48 1.53
N ILE A 21 5.06 2.93 2.68
CA ILE A 21 5.29 4.26 3.23
C ILE A 21 6.53 4.19 4.14
N ASP A 22 7.67 4.65 3.61
CA ASP A 22 8.97 4.65 4.31
C ASP A 22 9.39 6.06 4.73
N GLY A 23 8.48 6.82 5.34
CA GLY A 23 8.73 8.19 5.75
C GLY A 23 7.44 8.96 5.97
N THR A 24 7.52 10.30 5.95
CA THR A 24 6.34 11.14 6.12
C THR A 24 5.53 11.20 4.82
N LEU A 25 4.20 11.22 4.94
CA LEU A 25 3.30 11.39 3.79
C LEU A 25 3.61 12.65 2.98
N ALA A 26 3.99 13.74 3.65
CA ALA A 26 4.36 14.99 2.99
C ALA A 26 5.59 14.85 2.09
N ALA A 27 6.55 14.00 2.45
CA ALA A 27 7.74 13.74 1.63
C ALA A 27 7.44 12.81 0.45
N LEU A 28 6.57 11.81 0.66
CA LEU A 28 6.20 10.83 -0.37
C LEU A 28 5.14 11.34 -1.36
N PHE A 29 4.33 12.30 -0.92
CA PHE A 29 3.22 12.89 -1.69
C PHE A 29 3.29 14.43 -1.66
N PRO A 30 4.40 15.03 -2.13
CA PRO A 30 4.58 16.48 -2.09
C PRO A 30 3.55 17.16 -2.99
N GLY A 31 2.81 18.12 -2.43
CA GLY A 31 1.79 18.88 -3.17
C GLY A 31 0.54 18.08 -3.53
N PHE A 32 0.35 16.88 -2.98
CA PHE A 32 -0.91 16.16 -3.10
C PHE A 32 -1.97 16.82 -2.20
N GLN A 33 -3.20 16.87 -2.70
CA GLN A 33 -4.33 17.36 -1.94
C GLN A 33 -4.99 16.18 -1.22
N ARG A 34 -5.23 16.31 0.08
CA ARG A 34 -6.14 15.41 0.80
C ARG A 34 -7.58 15.71 0.38
N VAL A 35 -8.29 14.70 -0.11
CA VAL A 35 -9.66 14.86 -0.63
C VAL A 35 -10.69 14.09 0.18
N ASP A 36 -10.29 13.08 0.93
CA ASP A 36 -11.18 12.32 1.83
C ASP A 36 -10.38 11.61 2.95
N ALA A 37 -11.08 11.04 3.94
CA ALA A 37 -10.50 10.24 5.00
C ALA A 37 -11.52 9.22 5.55
N ALA A 38 -11.06 8.01 5.85
CA ALA A 38 -11.87 6.94 6.44
C ALA A 38 -11.02 6.07 7.36
N ASP A 39 -11.49 5.86 8.59
CA ASP A 39 -10.79 5.12 9.63
C ASP A 39 -9.33 5.59 9.79
N TRP A 40 -8.37 4.71 9.53
CA TRP A 40 -6.93 4.97 9.62
C TRP A 40 -6.28 5.25 8.26
N THR A 41 -7.08 5.62 7.27
CA THR A 41 -6.63 5.89 5.90
C THR A 41 -7.06 7.26 5.41
N ALA A 42 -6.26 7.85 4.53
CA ALA A 42 -6.56 9.10 3.84
C ALA A 42 -6.58 8.89 2.33
N LEU A 43 -7.43 9.65 1.64
CA LEU A 43 -7.42 9.73 0.18
C LEU A 43 -6.66 10.98 -0.25
N LEU A 44 -5.55 10.77 -0.94
CA LEU A 44 -4.74 11.83 -1.52
C LEU A 44 -4.96 11.89 -3.03
N ARG A 45 -4.91 13.11 -3.60
CA ARG A 45 -5.04 13.36 -5.03
C ARG A 45 -3.85 14.14 -5.55
N CYS A 46 -3.19 13.60 -6.57
CA CYS A 46 -2.16 14.31 -7.31
C CYS A 46 -2.78 15.54 -7.99
N GLN A 47 -2.25 16.73 -7.74
CA GLN A 47 -2.74 17.95 -8.37
C GLN A 47 -2.35 18.09 -9.84
N THR A 48 -1.34 17.34 -10.31
CA THR A 48 -0.92 17.34 -11.72
C THR A 48 -1.82 16.45 -12.59
N CYS A 49 -1.88 15.15 -12.29
CA CYS A 49 -2.56 14.16 -13.14
C CYS A 49 -3.91 13.71 -12.60
N GLY A 50 -4.26 14.08 -11.37
CA GLY A 50 -5.50 13.67 -10.73
C GLY A 50 -5.50 12.26 -10.13
N GLN A 51 -4.40 11.49 -10.22
CA GLN A 51 -4.28 10.15 -9.63
C GLN A 51 -4.61 10.17 -8.13
N LEU A 52 -5.41 9.20 -7.70
CA LEU A 52 -5.81 9.04 -6.31
C LEU A 52 -4.98 7.94 -5.63
N TRP A 53 -4.70 8.15 -4.34
CA TRP A 53 -3.96 7.24 -3.49
C TRP A 53 -4.66 7.09 -2.14
N ALA A 54 -5.04 5.87 -1.78
CA ALA A 54 -5.44 5.52 -0.43
C ALA A 54 -4.17 5.26 0.40
N VAL A 55 -3.94 6.01 1.47
CA VAL A 55 -2.70 5.94 2.28
C VAL A 55 -3.02 5.63 3.73
N ASP A 56 -2.27 4.71 4.33
CA ASP A 56 -2.35 4.42 5.77
C ASP A 56 -1.74 5.59 6.58
N GLU A 57 -2.37 6.00 7.69
CA GLU A 57 -1.91 7.14 8.49
C GLU A 57 -1.40 6.80 9.90
N TRP A 58 -1.90 5.74 10.56
CA TRP A 58 -1.77 5.68 12.04
C TRP A 58 -0.96 4.51 12.63
N ASP A 59 -0.77 3.39 11.93
CA ASP A 59 -0.12 2.24 12.57
C ASP A 59 1.41 2.22 12.39
N LYS A 60 2.12 2.89 13.30
CA LYS A 60 3.61 2.93 13.32
C LYS A 60 4.27 1.58 13.62
N TYR A 61 3.50 0.59 14.07
CA TYR A 61 4.01 -0.75 14.38
C TYR A 61 3.78 -1.73 13.24
N GLN A 62 3.09 -1.32 12.19
CA GLN A 62 2.82 -2.14 11.01
C GLN A 62 3.43 -1.51 9.76
N ILE A 63 3.63 -2.33 8.73
CA ILE A 63 3.97 -1.80 7.42
C ILE A 63 2.78 -0.97 6.92
N GLN A 64 3.03 0.32 6.68
CA GLN A 64 2.07 1.24 6.11
C GLN A 64 2.16 1.22 4.58
N PHE A 65 1.00 1.29 3.91
CA PHE A 65 0.92 1.24 2.46
C PHE A 65 0.21 2.46 1.87
N ALA A 66 0.58 2.73 0.63
CA ALA A 66 -0.17 3.60 -0.27
C ALA A 66 -0.60 2.80 -1.50
N VAL A 67 -1.89 2.82 -1.81
CA VAL A 67 -2.51 2.07 -2.90
C VAL A 67 -3.15 3.03 -3.90
N LYS A 68 -2.85 2.86 -5.19
CA LYS A 68 -3.51 3.59 -6.28
C LYS A 68 -4.98 3.19 -6.34
N VAL A 69 -5.85 4.19 -6.42
CA VAL A 69 -7.29 3.97 -6.61
C VAL A 69 -7.80 4.77 -7.80
N ASN A 70 -8.84 4.26 -8.46
CA ASN A 70 -9.34 4.84 -9.71
C ASN A 70 -10.53 5.79 -9.50
N ALA A 71 -11.12 5.81 -8.31
CA ALA A 71 -12.32 6.58 -8.01
C ALA A 71 -12.35 7.05 -6.55
N THR A 72 -13.03 8.17 -6.32
CA THR A 72 -13.33 8.68 -4.97
C THR A 72 -14.49 7.96 -4.31
N LYS A 73 -15.31 7.22 -5.05
CA LYS A 73 -16.40 6.43 -4.48
C LYS A 73 -15.89 5.04 -4.14
N GLY A 74 -16.04 4.63 -2.87
CA GLY A 74 -15.61 3.31 -2.41
C GLY A 74 -14.10 3.11 -2.40
N TRP A 75 -13.33 4.21 -2.33
CA TRP A 75 -11.87 4.19 -2.36
C TRP A 75 -11.24 3.44 -1.17
N ASN A 76 -11.96 3.35 -0.06
CA ASN A 76 -11.58 2.65 1.16
C ASN A 76 -12.05 1.18 1.18
N ALA A 77 -12.47 0.63 0.03
CA ALA A 77 -12.72 -0.80 -0.10
C ALA A 77 -11.43 -1.60 0.19
N SER A 78 -11.59 -2.84 0.65
CA SER A 78 -10.46 -3.70 1.00
C SER A 78 -9.51 -3.89 -0.18
N ASP A 79 -8.24 -3.55 0.06
CA ASP A 79 -7.08 -3.74 -0.82
C ASP A 79 -6.23 -4.95 -0.36
N GLU A 80 -6.81 -5.83 0.46
CA GLU A 80 -6.13 -6.95 1.13
C GLU A 80 -5.35 -7.84 0.14
N ALA A 81 -5.92 -8.14 -1.02
CA ALA A 81 -5.25 -8.97 -2.03
C ALA A 81 -3.93 -8.34 -2.50
N LEU A 82 -3.92 -7.03 -2.78
CA LEU A 82 -2.72 -6.30 -3.18
C LEU A 82 -1.69 -6.24 -2.05
N ARG A 83 -2.13 -6.03 -0.81
CA ARG A 83 -1.25 -6.02 0.37
C ARG A 83 -0.60 -7.39 0.61
N LYS A 84 -1.37 -8.47 0.48
CA LYS A 84 -0.86 -9.85 0.58
C LYS A 84 0.15 -10.13 -0.53
N GLU A 85 -0.17 -9.80 -1.77
CA GLU A 85 0.74 -9.98 -2.90
C GLU A 85 2.06 -9.23 -2.68
N TYR A 86 2.00 -7.96 -2.28
CA TYR A 86 3.19 -7.17 -1.96
C TYR A 86 4.01 -7.81 -0.83
N LEU A 87 3.36 -8.26 0.24
CA LEU A 87 4.03 -8.90 1.37
C LEU A 87 4.72 -10.21 0.98
N ALA A 88 4.08 -11.01 0.13
CA ALA A 88 4.64 -12.24 -0.40
C ALA A 88 5.84 -11.96 -1.32
N GLN A 89 5.77 -10.92 -2.18
CA GLN A 89 6.89 -10.50 -3.02
C GLN A 89 8.06 -9.97 -2.19
N LEU A 90 7.78 -9.18 -1.15
CA LEU A 90 8.80 -8.58 -0.28
C LEU A 90 9.61 -9.63 0.49
N ARG A 91 8.93 -10.65 1.02
CA ARG A 91 9.59 -11.70 1.84
C ARG A 91 10.05 -12.88 1.01
N GLY A 92 9.35 -13.19 -0.07
CA GLY A 92 9.45 -14.48 -0.76
C GLY A 92 8.82 -15.61 0.06
N GLU A 93 8.53 -16.71 -0.63
CA GLU A 93 8.07 -17.94 -0.01
C GLU A 93 9.24 -18.84 0.38
N ASN A 94 9.09 -19.53 1.51
CA ASN A 94 9.96 -20.60 1.93
C ASN A 94 9.41 -21.93 1.42
N ALA A 95 9.92 -22.39 0.26
CA ALA A 95 9.49 -23.66 -0.32
C ALA A 95 9.84 -24.90 0.53
N ALA A 96 10.74 -24.77 1.51
CA ALA A 96 11.15 -25.87 2.38
C ALA A 96 10.23 -26.06 3.59
N ALA A 97 9.32 -25.11 3.88
CA ALA A 97 8.49 -25.16 5.09
C ALA A 97 7.03 -24.81 4.82
N LYS A 98 6.13 -25.57 5.45
CA LYS A 98 4.67 -25.37 5.39
C LYS A 98 4.19 -24.50 6.53
N CYS A 99 3.12 -23.75 6.27
CA CYS A 99 2.47 -22.90 7.27
C CYS A 99 2.13 -23.70 8.54
N MET A 100 2.44 -23.15 9.71
CA MET A 100 2.15 -23.80 11.00
C MET A 100 0.66 -23.76 11.40
N TRP A 101 -0.18 -23.06 10.63
CA TRP A 101 -1.62 -23.04 10.89
C TRP A 101 -2.23 -24.41 10.57
N ASN A 102 -3.03 -24.93 11.51
CA ASN A 102 -3.57 -26.28 11.41
C ASN A 102 -4.34 -26.50 10.09
N GLY A 103 -3.95 -27.51 9.32
CA GLY A 103 -4.58 -27.84 8.04
C GLY A 103 -4.18 -26.94 6.85
N CYS A 104 -3.18 -26.06 6.98
CA CYS A 104 -2.73 -25.22 5.87
C CYS A 104 -1.57 -25.85 5.10
N GLU A 105 -1.72 -26.03 3.79
CA GLU A 105 -0.69 -26.63 2.92
C GLU A 105 0.16 -25.60 2.16
N LYS A 106 -0.10 -24.30 2.35
CA LYS A 106 0.67 -23.22 1.73
C LYS A 106 2.06 -23.12 2.36
N ASN A 107 3.01 -22.62 1.58
CA ASN A 107 4.37 -22.38 2.04
C ASN A 107 4.41 -21.22 3.05
N GLN A 108 5.36 -21.25 3.97
CA GLN A 108 5.64 -20.12 4.86
C GLN A 108 6.20 -18.93 4.05
N LEU A 109 6.04 -17.70 4.55
CA LEU A 109 6.88 -16.59 4.10
C LEU A 109 8.24 -16.63 4.81
N ASN A 110 9.31 -16.19 4.15
CA ASN A 110 10.61 -16.12 4.80
C ASN A 110 10.54 -15.23 6.06
N GLY A 111 11.14 -15.70 7.16
CA GLY A 111 11.10 -15.03 8.46
C GLY A 111 9.75 -15.09 9.18
N SER A 112 8.82 -15.97 8.75
CA SER A 112 7.53 -16.19 9.40
C SER A 112 7.23 -17.69 9.55
N ALA A 113 6.48 -18.05 10.60
CA ALA A 113 5.90 -19.38 10.77
C ALA A 113 4.65 -19.61 9.90
N TYR A 114 4.15 -18.56 9.24
CA TYR A 114 2.87 -18.56 8.54
C TYR A 114 3.01 -18.24 7.05
N CYS A 115 2.05 -18.73 6.25
CA CYS A 115 1.85 -18.25 4.88
C CYS A 115 1.28 -16.83 4.89
N VAL A 116 1.23 -16.20 3.71
CA VAL A 116 0.74 -14.81 3.56
C VAL A 116 -0.66 -14.61 4.14
N ASP A 117 -1.58 -15.55 3.95
CA ASP A 117 -2.96 -15.41 4.43
C ASP A 117 -3.05 -15.43 5.97
N HIS A 118 -2.43 -16.43 6.60
CA HIS A 118 -2.45 -16.57 8.05
C HIS A 118 -1.60 -15.51 8.75
N LEU A 119 -0.49 -15.08 8.14
CA LEU A 119 0.26 -13.94 8.63
C LEU A 119 -0.59 -12.67 8.60
N TYR A 120 -1.30 -12.43 7.50
CA TYR A 120 -2.16 -11.26 7.37
C TYR A 120 -3.34 -11.26 8.35
N ALA A 121 -3.95 -12.44 8.58
CA ALA A 121 -5.07 -12.65 9.50
C ALA A 121 -4.69 -12.47 10.98
N THR A 122 -3.45 -12.81 11.35
CA THR A 122 -2.95 -12.61 12.73
C THR A 122 -2.58 -11.17 13.04
N GLY A 123 -2.50 -10.29 12.02
CA GLY A 123 -2.10 -8.90 12.19
C GLY A 123 -0.59 -8.70 12.41
N ALA A 124 0.23 -9.75 12.39
CA ALA A 124 1.68 -9.65 12.51
C ALA A 124 2.34 -9.34 11.15
N ARG A 125 2.10 -8.13 10.61
CA ARG A 125 2.51 -7.77 9.23
C ARG A 125 3.89 -7.10 9.17
N THR A 126 4.67 -7.13 10.27
CA THR A 126 6.01 -6.51 10.45
C THR A 126 7.12 -7.21 9.69
#